data_AF-A0A392QVT8-F1
#
_entry.id   AF-A0A392QVT8-F1
#
_cell.length_a   1.000
_cell.length_b   1.000
_cell.length_c   1.000
_cell.angle_alpha   90.00
_cell.angle_beta   90.00
_cell.angle_gamma   90.00
#
_symmetry.space_group_name_H-M   'P 1'
#
loop_
_entity.id
_entity.type
_entity.pdbx_description
1 polymer ?
#
loop_
_entity_poly.entity_id
_entity_poly.type
_entity_poly.pdbx_seq_one_letter_code
_entity_poly.pdbx_strand_id
1 'polypeptide(L)'
;DELLRTACGTPNYVAPEVLNDRGYVGSTSDIWSCGVILFVLMAGYLPFDEPNQMTLFKKIGRAEFTFPPWFSAEAKKLLNAILNPDPLT
;
A
#
# COMPACT_ATOMS: atom_id res chain seq x y z
N ASP A 1 -14.09 -13.88 -8.67
CA ASP A 1 -13.64 -12.58 -8.16
C ASP A 1 -14.27 -11.46 -8.96
N GLU A 2 -14.93 -10.53 -8.27
CA GLU A 2 -15.69 -9.43 -8.86
C GLU A 2 -14.77 -8.20 -8.98
N LEU A 3 -14.68 -7.64 -10.19
CA LEU A 3 -13.84 -6.47 -10.48
C LEU A 3 -14.58 -5.20 -10.05
N LEU A 4 -14.03 -4.47 -9.08
CA LEU A 4 -14.55 -3.17 -8.64
C LEU A 4 -14.02 -2.04 -9.55
N ARG A 5 -14.84 -0.99 -9.75
CA ARG A 5 -14.59 0.13 -10.70
C ARG A 5 -14.65 1.52 -10.07
N THR A 6 -14.60 1.63 -8.74
CA THR A 6 -14.73 2.93 -8.07
C THR A 6 -13.60 3.10 -7.08
N ALA A 7 -12.76 4.10 -7.29
CA ALA A 7 -11.75 4.53 -6.33
C ALA A 7 -12.46 5.25 -5.15
N CYS A 8 -12.77 4.51 -4.08
CA CYS A 8 -13.22 5.07 -2.81
C CYS A 8 -12.12 4.83 -1.76
N GLY A 9 -11.53 5.89 -1.22
CA GLY A 9 -10.52 5.81 -0.15
C GLY A 9 -9.64 7.05 -0.06
N THR A 10 -9.00 7.26 1.10
CA THR A 10 -7.89 8.22 1.21
C THR A 10 -6.70 7.63 0.42
N PRO A 11 -6.10 8.35 -0.54
CA PRO A 11 -5.16 7.78 -1.51
C PRO A 11 -3.98 7.00 -0.90
N ASN A 12 -3.58 7.37 0.31
CA ASN A 12 -2.46 6.78 1.05
C ASN A 12 -2.69 5.30 1.44
N TYR A 13 -3.94 4.80 1.41
CA TYR A 13 -4.27 3.40 1.75
C TYR A 13 -4.58 2.54 0.52
N VAL A 14 -4.63 3.15 -0.66
CA VAL A 14 -5.11 2.52 -1.89
C VAL A 14 -3.95 1.76 -2.56
N ALA A 15 -4.23 0.55 -3.02
CA ALA A 15 -3.27 -0.31 -3.71
C ALA A 15 -2.94 0.22 -5.12
N PRO A 16 -1.72 0.01 -5.63
CA PRO A 16 -1.30 0.56 -6.92
C PRO A 16 -2.16 0.10 -8.11
N GLU A 17 -2.71 -1.11 -8.07
CA GLU A 17 -3.60 -1.66 -9.11
C GLU A 17 -4.96 -0.94 -9.16
N VAL A 18 -5.45 -0.46 -8.02
CA VAL A 18 -6.71 0.32 -7.93
C VAL A 18 -6.54 1.69 -8.58
N LEU A 19 -5.36 2.30 -8.45
CA LEU A 19 -5.04 3.59 -9.06
C LEU A 19 -4.97 3.55 -10.59
N ASN A 20 -4.76 2.37 -11.16
CA ASN A 20 -4.61 2.19 -12.61
C ASN A 20 -5.94 2.00 -13.36
N ASP A 21 -7.08 1.93 -12.65
CA ASP A 21 -8.46 1.91 -13.19
C ASP A 21 -8.73 0.84 -14.28
N ARG A 22 -7.93 -0.24 -14.29
CA ARG A 22 -8.08 -1.39 -15.21
C ARG A 22 -8.93 -2.52 -14.64
N GLY A 23 -9.59 -2.28 -13.51
CA GLY A 23 -10.15 -3.32 -12.64
C GLY A 23 -9.06 -3.96 -11.77
N TYR A 24 -9.43 -4.36 -10.55
CA TYR A 24 -8.52 -4.95 -9.57
C TYR A 24 -9.16 -6.11 -8.83
N VAL A 25 -8.34 -6.99 -8.27
CA VAL A 25 -8.80 -8.06 -7.37
C VAL A 25 -9.01 -7.46 -5.98
N GLY A 26 -10.26 -7.45 -5.49
CA GLY A 26 -10.60 -6.80 -4.22
C GLY A 26 -9.77 -7.30 -3.03
N SER A 27 -9.52 -8.61 -2.95
CA SER A 27 -8.78 -9.22 -1.85
C SER A 27 -7.30 -8.80 -1.78
N THR A 28 -6.61 -8.62 -2.91
CA THR A 28 -5.21 -8.15 -2.92
C THR A 28 -5.13 -6.67 -2.53
N SER A 29 -6.10 -5.87 -2.99
CA SER A 29 -6.22 -4.47 -2.58
C SER A 29 -6.48 -4.33 -1.08
N ASP A 30 -7.36 -5.16 -0.51
CA ASP A 30 -7.63 -5.14 0.93
C ASP A 30 -6.39 -5.52 1.75
N ILE A 31 -5.61 -6.51 1.28
CA ILE A 31 -4.33 -6.90 1.90
C ILE A 31 -3.34 -5.72 1.92
N TRP A 32 -3.22 -4.98 0.80
CA TRP A 32 -2.39 -3.78 0.75
C TRP A 32 -2.85 -2.73 1.78
N SER A 33 -4.15 -2.41 1.82
CA SER A 33 -4.71 -1.47 2.79
C SER A 33 -4.45 -1.90 4.24
N CYS A 34 -4.59 -3.20 4.53
CA CYS A 34 -4.22 -3.77 5.84
C CYS A 34 -2.72 -3.60 6.14
N GLY A 35 -1.84 -3.73 5.15
CA GLY A 35 -0.41 -3.45 5.27
C GLY A 35 -0.11 -2.00 5.64
N VAL A 36 -0.77 -1.05 4.99
CA VAL A 36 -0.65 0.38 5.32
C VAL A 36 -1.10 0.64 6.75
N ILE A 37 -2.24 0.08 7.17
CA ILE A 37 -2.76 0.21 8.54
C ILE A 37 -1.77 -0.39 9.55
N LEU A 38 -1.27 -1.60 9.29
CA LEU A 38 -0.28 -2.25 10.15
C LEU A 38 0.98 -1.40 10.31
N PHE A 39 1.49 -0.83 9.21
CA PHE A 39 2.62 0.09 9.27
C PHE A 39 2.31 1.29 10.17
N VAL A 40 1.15 1.94 10.00
CA VAL A 40 0.74 3.10 10.81
C VAL A 40 0.65 2.74 12.30
N LEU A 41 0.09 1.57 12.64
CA LEU A 41 -0.01 1.11 14.03
C LEU A 41 1.37 0.90 14.68
N MET A 42 2.38 0.50 13.90
CA MET A 42 3.74 0.23 14.38
C MET A 42 4.69 1.44 14.33
N ALA A 43 4.49 2.34 13.36
CA ALA A 43 5.37 3.48 13.10
C ALA A 43 4.82 4.80 13.67
N GLY A 44 3.50 4.95 13.78
CA GLY A 44 2.83 6.21 14.14
C GLY A 44 2.71 7.22 13.00
N TYR A 45 3.10 6.85 11.77
CA TYR A 45 3.01 7.67 10.57
C TYR A 45 2.75 6.80 9.32
N LEU A 46 2.37 7.43 8.20
CA LEU A 46 2.04 6.75 6.95
C LEU A 46 3.30 6.28 6.19
N PRO A 47 3.30 5.07 5.60
CA PRO A 47 4.42 4.62 4.77
C PRO A 47 4.56 5.48 3.49
N PHE A 48 3.43 5.95 2.95
CA PHE A 48 3.36 6.83 1.79
C PHE A 48 2.59 8.09 2.17
N ASP A 49 3.29 9.22 2.23
CA ASP A 49 2.69 10.53 2.46
C ASP A 49 3.47 11.59 1.67
N GLU A 50 2.78 12.24 0.73
CA GLU A 50 3.37 13.21 -0.18
C GLU A 50 2.36 14.33 -0.48
N PRO A 51 2.78 15.61 -0.45
CA PRO A 51 1.89 16.73 -0.78
C PRO A 51 1.40 16.70 -2.23
N ASN A 52 2.20 16.14 -3.14
CA ASN A 52 1.88 16.04 -4.55
C ASN A 52 1.34 14.64 -4.89
N GLN A 53 0.13 14.58 -5.44
CA GLN A 53 -0.53 13.32 -5.80
C GLN A 53 0.27 12.48 -6.81
N MET A 54 0.94 13.08 -7.79
CA MET A 54 1.77 12.32 -8.73
C MET A 54 2.98 11.70 -8.04
N THR A 55 3.59 12.40 -7.07
CA THR A 55 4.68 11.84 -6.27
C THR A 55 4.18 10.72 -5.36
N LEU A 56 3.01 10.90 -4.74
CA LEU A 56 2.36 9.87 -3.93
C LEU A 56 2.13 8.58 -4.73
N PHE A 57 1.51 8.70 -5.91
CA PHE A 57 1.23 7.55 -6.78
C PHE A 57 2.50 6.87 -7.29
N LYS A 58 3.57 7.63 -7.57
CA LYS A 58 4.87 7.04 -7.91
C LYS A 58 5.46 6.23 -6.75
N LYS A 59 5.36 6.73 -5.50
CA LYS A 59 5.83 5.98 -4.33
C LYS A 59 5.00 4.74 -4.07
N ILE A 60 3.67 4.84 -4.12
CA ILE A 60 2.75 3.71 -3.98
C ILE A 60 3.05 2.64 -5.05
N GLY A 61 3.14 3.05 -6.32
CA GLY A 61 3.44 2.15 -7.45
C GLY A 61 4.80 1.47 -7.40
N ARG A 62 5.74 1.97 -6.59
CA ARG A 62 7.07 1.39 -6.40
C ARG A 62 7.26 0.77 -5.02
N ALA A 63 6.24 0.82 -4.17
CA ALA A 63 6.33 0.54 -2.74
C ALA A 63 7.56 1.21 -2.08
N GLU A 64 7.80 2.49 -2.40
CA GLU A 64 8.93 3.25 -1.89
C GLU A 64 8.61 3.89 -0.53
N PHE A 65 9.02 3.23 0.55
CA PHE A 65 8.90 3.70 1.94
C PHE A 65 10.09 3.24 2.78
N THR A 66 10.27 3.84 3.97
CA THR A 66 11.36 3.51 4.88
C THR A 66 10.83 3.03 6.22
N PHE A 67 11.47 2.01 6.77
CA PHE A 67 11.12 1.47 8.08
C PHE A 67 11.77 2.28 9.21
N PRO A 68 11.04 2.55 10.30
CA PRO A 68 11.63 3.03 11.53
C PRO A 68 12.69 2.07 12.10
N PRO A 69 13.65 2.58 12.90
CA PRO A 69 14.74 1.77 13.44
C PRO A 69 14.26 0.68 14.42
N TRP A 70 13.10 0.86 15.06
CA TRP A 70 12.53 -0.10 16.03
C TRP A 70 11.79 -1.27 15.39
N PHE A 71 11.67 -1.34 14.07
CA PHE A 71 11.03 -2.47 13.41
C PHE A 71 11.95 -3.70 13.44
N SER A 72 11.42 -4.83 13.90
CA SER A 72 12.12 -6.12 13.86
C SER A 72 12.31 -6.59 12.42
N ALA A 73 13.23 -7.54 12.21
CA ALA A 73 13.47 -8.12 10.89
C ALA A 73 12.22 -8.84 10.36
N GLU A 74 11.46 -9.49 11.25
CA GLU A 74 10.22 -10.21 10.95
C GLU A 74 9.12 -9.26 10.51
N ALA A 75 8.96 -8.13 11.20
CA ALA A 75 7.98 -7.11 10.84
C ALA A 75 8.28 -6.51 9.46
N LYS A 76 9.57 -6.20 9.19
CA LYS A 76 10.02 -5.72 7.87
C LYS A 76 9.73 -6.73 6.77
N LYS A 77 10.04 -8.01 7.02
CA LYS A 77 9.79 -9.10 6.08
C LYS A 77 8.29 -9.24 5.77
N LEU A 78 7.44 -9.22 6.79
CA LEU A 78 5.99 -9.28 6.64
C LEU A 78 5.45 -8.09 5.83
N LEU A 79 5.84 -6.87 6.20
CA LEU A 79 5.36 -5.67 5.52
C LEU A 79 5.85 -5.56 4.08
N ASN A 80 7.07 -6.01 3.76
CA ASN A 80 7.54 -6.08 2.38
C ASN A 80 6.76 -7.09 1.53
N ALA A 81 6.28 -8.19 2.14
CA ALA A 81 5.44 -9.17 1.45
C ALA A 81 4.02 -8.63 1.23
N ILE A 82 3.46 -7.90 2.19
CA ILE A 82 2.11 -7.31 2.09
C ILE A 82 2.10 -6.10 1.15
N LEU A 83 3.08 -5.20 1.25
CA LEU A 83 3.20 -3.99 0.44
C LEU A 83 4.00 -4.25 -0.84
N ASN A 84 3.70 -5.36 -1.51
CA ASN A 84 4.25 -5.69 -2.81
C ASN A 84 3.39 -5.05 -3.91
N PRO A 85 3.95 -4.22 -4.80
CA PRO A 85 3.17 -3.56 -5.84
C PRO A 85 2.74 -4.49 -6.97
N ASP A 86 3.29 -5.71 -7.04
CA ASP A 86 2.81 -6.76 -7.94
C ASP A 86 1.73 -7.62 -7.23
N PRO A 87 0.45 -7.50 -7.62
CA PRO A 87 -0.65 -8.21 -6.96
C PRO A 87 -0.67 -9.72 -7.27
N LEU A 88 0.24 -10.23 -8.13
CA LEU A 88 0.32 -11.64 -8.49
C LEU A 88 1.34 -12.44 -7.66
N THR A 89 1.97 -11.80 -6.67
CA THR A 89 3.05 -12.37 -5.84
C THR A 89 2.78 -12.18 -4.37
#